data_AF-A0A839RW87-F1
#
_entry.id   AF-A0A839RW87-F1
#
_cell.length_a   1.000
_cell.length_b   1.000
_cell.length_c   1.000
_cell.angle_alpha   90.00
_cell.angle_beta   90.00
_cell.angle_gamma   90.00
#
_symmetry.space_group_name_H-M   'P 1'
#
loop_
_entity.id
_entity.type
_entity.pdbx_description
1 polymer ?
#
loop_
_entity_poly.entity_id
_entity_poly.type
_entity_poly.pdbx_seq_one_letter_code
_entity_poly.pdbx_strand_id
1 'polypeptide(L)' 'MMHANLFPDCVLPACTTPVAEPGQACPECVTAFGPMLRTGGAPLTEEEIRERDDMTNAIYQHRAMMRGYRTTPAPEQQT' A
#
# COMPACT_ATOMS: atom_id res chain seq x y z
N MET A 1 14.52 11.66 -5.11
CA MET A 1 15.08 11.03 -6.33
C MET A 1 14.32 9.73 -6.52
N MET A 2 13.43 9.66 -7.51
CA MET A 2 12.77 8.40 -7.87
C MET A 2 13.77 7.60 -8.71
N HIS A 3 14.36 6.57 -8.12
CA HIS A 3 15.05 5.56 -8.91
C HIS A 3 13.96 4.82 -9.69
N ALA A 4 13.93 5.00 -11.02
CA ALA A 4 13.09 4.19 -11.87
C ALA A 4 13.69 2.77 -11.86
N ASN A 5 13.13 1.89 -11.03
CA ASN A 5 13.47 0.48 -11.08
C ASN A 5 13.07 -0.05 -12.45
N LEU A 6 14.00 -0.75 -13.11
CA LEU A 6 13.76 -1.41 -14.41
C LEU A 6 12.70 -2.53 -14.34
N PHE A 7 12.30 -2.91 -13.12
CA PHE A 7 11.36 -3.98 -12.82
C PHE A 7 10.29 -3.48 -11.84
N PRO A 8 9.04 -3.96 -11.95
CA PRO A 8 8.01 -3.69 -10.97
C PRO A 8 8.37 -4.33 -9.61
N ASP A 9 7.88 -3.72 -8.53
CA ASP A 9 7.98 -4.29 -7.19
C ASP A 9 6.90 -5.36 -6.96
N CYS A 10 7.15 -6.24 -5.99
CA CYS A 10 6.19 -7.21 -5.49
C CYS A 10 4.81 -6.57 -5.18
N VAL A 11 3.73 -7.22 -5.60
CA VAL A 11 2.35 -6.71 -5.43
C VAL A 11 1.92 -6.56 -3.97
N LEU A 12 2.60 -7.22 -3.03
CA LEU A 12 2.27 -7.15 -1.62
C LEU A 12 2.78 -5.84 -1.00
N PRO A 13 1.92 -5.12 -0.25
CA PRO A 13 2.29 -3.85 0.37
C PRO A 13 3.59 -3.94 1.19
N ALA A 14 4.42 -2.90 1.08
CA ALA A 14 5.72 -2.75 1.74
C ALA A 14 6.84 -3.72 1.31
N CYS A 15 6.60 -4.65 0.38
CA CYS A 15 7.66 -5.46 -0.22
C CYS A 15 8.20 -4.77 -1.47
N THR A 16 9.50 -4.46 -1.49
CA THR A 16 10.19 -3.80 -2.61
C THR A 16 11.06 -4.77 -3.42
N THR A 17 10.85 -6.08 -3.25
CA THR A 17 11.56 -7.10 -4.04
C THR A 17 11.08 -7.01 -5.50
N PRO A 18 11.99 -6.84 -6.47
CA PRO A 18 11.62 -6.74 -7.88
C PRO A 18 11.05 -8.07 -8.38
N VAL A 19 10.06 -7.98 -9.27
CA VAL A 19 9.41 -9.11 -9.94
C VAL A 19 9.42 -8.91 -11.45
N ALA A 20 9.11 -9.97 -12.20
CA ALA A 20 9.16 -9.91 -13.67
C ALA A 20 7.98 -9.11 -14.24
N GLU A 21 6.79 -9.32 -13.69
CA GLU A 21 5.54 -8.73 -14.21
C GLU A 21 4.74 -8.03 -13.10
N PRO A 22 4.03 -6.94 -13.42
CA PRO A 22 3.10 -6.31 -12.48
C PRO A 22 2.08 -7.32 -11.91
N GLY A 23 1.72 -7.14 -10.65
CA GLY A 23 0.74 -8.00 -9.99
C GLY A 23 1.30 -9.33 -9.45
N GLN A 24 2.58 -9.63 -9.68
CA GLN A 24 3.22 -10.82 -9.11
C GLN A 24 3.63 -10.61 -7.65
N ALA A 25 3.46 -11.67 -6.84
CA ALA A 25 4.10 -11.78 -5.54
C ALA A 25 5.48 -12.44 -5.70
N CYS A 26 6.50 -11.94 -5.01
CA CYS A 26 7.84 -12.52 -5.05
C CYS A 26 7.86 -13.94 -4.41
N PRO A 27 8.85 -14.80 -4.74
CA PRO A 27 8.89 -16.18 -4.24
C PRO A 27 8.88 -16.31 -2.70
N GLU A 28 9.50 -15.36 -2.00
CA GLU A 28 9.52 -15.33 -0.54
C GLU A 28 8.12 -15.07 0.04
N CYS A 29 7.40 -14.08 -0.51
CA CYS A 29 6.02 -13.81 -0.13
C CYS A 29 5.07 -14.96 -0.49
N VAL A 30 5.25 -15.59 -1.65
CA VAL A 30 4.49 -16.80 -2.02
C VAL A 30 4.73 -17.91 -1.00
N THR A 31 5.97 -18.11 -0.56
CA THR A 31 6.31 -19.12 0.45
C THR A 31 5.75 -18.76 1.83
N ALA A 32 5.87 -17.51 2.25
CA ALA A 32 5.47 -17.05 3.57
C ALA A 32 3.94 -17.04 3.76
N PHE A 33 3.20 -16.55 2.76
CA PHE A 33 1.75 -16.44 2.83
C PHE A 33 1.04 -17.69 2.29
N GLY A 34 1.65 -18.38 1.32
CA GLY A 34 1.17 -19.65 0.78
C GLY A 34 -0.32 -19.60 0.40
N PRO A 35 -1.16 -20.50 0.94
CA PRO A 35 -2.59 -20.56 0.62
C PRO A 35 -3.40 -19.31 1.00
N MET A 36 -2.86 -18.39 1.81
CA MET A 36 -3.55 -17.14 2.14
C MET A 36 -3.55 -16.15 0.98
N LEU A 37 -2.64 -16.31 0.01
CA LEU A 37 -2.70 -15.55 -1.22
C LEU A 37 -3.86 -16.08 -2.07
N ARG A 38 -4.71 -15.16 -2.53
CA ARG A 38 -5.74 -15.49 -3.51
C ARG A 38 -5.06 -15.84 -4.83
N THR A 39 -5.05 -17.12 -5.17
CA THR A 39 -4.58 -17.63 -6.45
C THR A 39 -5.74 -17.72 -7.46
N GLY A 40 -5.46 -17.50 -8.75
CA GLY A 40 -6.41 -17.77 -9.85
C GLY A 40 -7.19 -16.56 -10.39
N GLY A 41 -6.94 -15.36 -9.86
CA GLY A 41 -7.38 -14.11 -10.50
C GLY A 41 -6.41 -13.64 -11.58
N ALA A 42 -6.87 -12.73 -12.44
CA ALA A 42 -5.96 -11.96 -13.29
C ALA A 42 -5.02 -11.13 -12.39
N PRO A 43 -3.70 -11.11 -12.66
CA PRO A 43 -2.79 -10.20 -11.98
C PRO A 43 -3.26 -8.75 -12.16
N LEU A 44 -3.10 -7.94 -11.11
CA LEU A 44 -3.36 -6.51 -11.21
C LEU A 44 -2.35 -5.87 -12.16
N THR A 45 -2.84 -4.98 -13.02
CA THR A 45 -2.01 -4.09 -13.82
C THR A 45 -1.32 -3.05 -12.93
N GLU A 46 -0.27 -2.41 -13.46
CA GLU A 46 0.42 -1.34 -12.76
C GLU A 46 -0.50 -0.14 -12.43
N GLU A 47 -1.48 0.15 -13.31
CA GLU A 47 -2.51 1.17 -13.06
C GLU A 47 -3.39 0.81 -11.86
N GLU A 48 -3.94 -0.41 -11.85
CA GLU A 48 -4.81 -0.88 -10.77
C GLU A 48 -4.05 -0.96 -9.43
N ILE A 49 -2.76 -1.31 -9.46
CA ILE A 49 -1.90 -1.28 -8.27
C ILE A 49 -1.73 0.15 -7.77
N ARG A 50 -1.47 1.11 -8.66
CA ARG A 50 -1.32 2.51 -8.29
C ARG A 50 -2.60 3.08 -7.69
N GLU A 51 -3.74 2.83 -8.33
CA GLU A 51 -5.05 3.26 -7.84
C GLU A 51 -5.35 2.69 -6.44
N ARG A 52 -5.08 1.39 -6.23
CA ARG A 52 -5.21 0.73 -4.92
C ARG A 52 -4.35 1.41 -3.86
N ASP A 53 -3.10 1.70 -4.19
CA ASP A 53 -2.12 2.25 -3.26
C ASP A 53 -2.43 3.72 -2.93
N ASP A 54 -2.83 4.52 -3.91
CA ASP A 54 -3.25 5.91 -3.74
C ASP A 54 -4.50 6.00 -2.83
N MET A 55 -5.50 5.17 -3.09
CA MET A 55 -6.69 5.08 -2.24
C MET A 55 -6.33 4.70 -0.81
N THR A 56 -5.48 3.68 -0.64
CA THR A 56 -5.05 3.19 0.68
C THR A 56 -4.32 4.29 1.45
N ASN A 57 -3.39 4.98 0.79
CA ASN A 57 -2.63 6.10 1.37
C ASN A 57 -3.55 7.24 1.81
N ALA A 58 -4.52 7.63 0.97
CA ALA A 58 -5.49 8.67 1.32
C ALA A 58 -6.29 8.33 2.58
N ILE A 59 -6.73 7.08 2.72
CA ILE A 59 -7.47 6.62 3.91
C ILE A 59 -6.60 6.69 5.17
N TYR A 60 -5.35 6.24 5.10
CA TYR A 60 -4.44 6.29 6.25
C TYR A 60 -4.08 7.71 6.65
N GLN A 61 -3.85 8.61 5.68
CA GLN A 61 -3.63 10.03 5.95
C GLN A 61 -4.84 10.66 6.63
N HIS A 62 -6.05 10.42 6.12
CA HIS A 62 -7.28 10.91 6.73
C HIS A 62 -7.45 10.40 8.17
N ARG A 63 -7.18 9.12 8.42
CA ARG A 63 -7.21 8.54 9.78
C ARG A 63 -6.19 9.19 10.71
N ALA A 64 -4.98 9.46 10.23
CA ALA A 64 -3.94 10.12 11.01
C ALA A 64 -4.37 11.55 11.39
N MET A 65 -4.93 12.31 10.44
CA MET A 65 -5.47 13.65 10.70
C MET A 65 -6.59 13.62 11.75
N MET A 66 -7.56 12.70 11.61
CA MET A 66 -8.67 12.58 12.57
C MET A 66 -8.22 12.15 13.96
N ARG A 67 -7.17 11.31 14.07
CA ARG A 67 -6.55 10.98 15.37
C ARG A 67 -5.89 12.21 15.98
N GLY A 68 -5.14 12.97 15.20
CA GLY A 68 -4.55 14.25 15.62
C GLY A 68 -5.61 15.22 16.14
N TYR A 69 -6.70 15.40 15.38
CA TYR A 69 -7.84 16.23 15.77
C TYR A 69 -8.46 15.80 17.11
N ARG A 70 -8.63 14.50 17.34
CA ARG A 70 -9.16 13.98 18.61
C ARG A 70 -8.26 14.24 19.81
N THR A 71 -6.95 14.38 19.59
CA THR A 71 -5.97 14.64 20.64
C THR A 71 -5.66 16.12 20.84
N THR A 72 -6.13 17.00 19.95
CA THR A 72 -5.99 18.45 20.12
C THR A 72 -6.97 18.92 21.21
N PRO A 73 -6.51 19.55 22.32
CA PRO A 73 -7.42 20.11 23.31
C PRO A 73 -8.28 21.20 22.66
N ALA A 74 -9.56 21.26 23.06
CA ALA A 74 -10.48 22.28 22.57
C ALA A 74 -9.90 23.68 22.88
N PRO A 75 -10.02 24.65 21.96
CA PRO A 75 -9.58 26.01 22.25
C PRO A 75 -10.34 26.53 23.47
N GLU A 76 -9.60 26.91 24.52
CA GLU A 76 -10.16 27.58 25.70
C GLU A 76 -10.91 28.83 25.22
N GLN A 77 -12.21 28.86 25.47
CA GLN A 77 -13.04 30.04 25.22
C GLN A 77 -12.60 31.14 26.19
N GLN A 78 -11.70 32.02 25.75
CA GLN A 78 -11.39 33.25 26.45
C GLN A 78 -12.66 34.10 26.56
N THR A 79 -13.09 34.28 27.80
CA THR A 79 -14.22 35.11 28.23
C THR A 79 -13.77 36.54 28.47
#